data_AF-A0A2V8U5E9-F1
#
_entry.id   AF-A0A2V8U5E9-F1
#
_cell.length_a   1.000
_cell.length_b   1.000
_cell.length_c   1.000
_cell.angle_alpha   90.00
_cell.angle_beta   90.00
_cell.angle_gamma   90.00
#
_symmetry.space_group_name_H-M   'P 1'
#
loop_
_entity.id
_entity.type
_entity.pdbx_description
1 polymer ?
#
loop_
_entity_poly.entity_id
_entity_poly.type
_entity_poly.pdbx_seq_one_letter_code
_entity_poly.pdbx_strand_id
1 'polypeptide(L)'
;MGAVRFWSAQGEYRCGGCVSRRRAEAGVARTQFEVAAMTADAFLTVIAAGQTVKAAQAGVDRAKVLEQSVGALARAELRPGADLSRAQAERAIAETQLAQAEQAVAVAQATLAQMTGAKVTPLAGKLLEAPQAPPDVTNVVQHPLALEQLAIVGEVKAREKALD
;
A
#
# COMPACT_ATOMS: atom_id res chain seq x y z
N MET A 1 -8.05 -13.33 69.49
CA MET A 1 -6.81 -14.08 69.17
C MET A 1 -7.19 -15.27 68.32
N GLY A 2 -6.78 -15.48 67.08
CA GLY A 2 -6.03 -14.69 66.10
C GLY A 2 -6.34 -15.34 64.75
N ALA A 3 -6.89 -14.57 63.82
CA ALA A 3 -7.37 -15.06 62.53
C ALA A 3 -6.48 -14.54 61.40
N VAL A 4 -5.92 -15.48 60.65
CA VAL A 4 -5.56 -15.40 59.23
C VAL A 4 -4.56 -14.29 58.84
N ARG A 5 -3.26 -14.63 58.91
CA ARG A 5 -2.22 -14.05 58.05
C ARG A 5 -1.71 -15.12 57.08
N PHE A 6 -2.51 -15.44 56.06
CA PHE A 6 -2.12 -16.38 54.99
C PHE A 6 -2.14 -15.73 53.59
N TRP A 7 -2.37 -14.42 53.49
CA TRP A 7 -2.66 -13.74 52.21
C TRP A 7 -1.68 -12.61 51.89
N SER A 8 -0.37 -12.91 51.87
CA SER A 8 0.65 -11.96 51.42
C SER A 8 1.75 -12.57 50.55
N ALA A 9 1.50 -13.74 49.94
CA ALA A 9 2.45 -14.41 49.03
C ALA A 9 1.91 -14.64 47.60
N GLN A 10 0.66 -14.25 47.29
CA GLN A 10 0.08 -14.41 45.94
C GLN A 10 0.20 -13.15 45.05
N GLY A 11 0.90 -12.11 45.49
CA GLY A 11 1.16 -10.90 44.70
C GLY A 11 2.31 -11.06 43.68
N GLU A 12 3.34 -11.82 44.03
CA GLU A 12 4.60 -11.87 43.26
C GLU A 12 4.56 -12.83 42.06
N TYR A 13 3.83 -13.95 42.15
CA TYR A 13 3.82 -15.00 41.12
C TYR A 13 2.88 -14.73 39.92
N ARG A 14 2.17 -13.59 39.90
CA ARG A 14 1.18 -13.27 38.85
C ARG A 14 1.76 -12.60 37.61
N CYS A 15 3.04 -12.21 37.59
CA CYS A 15 3.58 -11.33 36.55
C CYS A 15 4.21 -12.05 35.34
N GLY A 16 4.78 -13.26 35.48
CA GLY A 16 5.44 -13.94 34.35
C GLY A 16 4.50 -14.30 33.19
N GLY A 17 3.32 -14.85 33.50
CA GLY A 17 2.28 -15.16 32.51
C GLY A 17 1.63 -13.90 31.89
N CYS A 18 1.53 -12.81 32.64
CA CYS A 18 0.95 -11.55 32.13
C CYS A 18 1.93 -10.78 31.23
N VAL A 19 3.24 -10.91 31.46
CA VAL A 19 4.28 -10.25 30.65
C VAL A 19 4.47 -10.99 29.31
N SER A 20 4.53 -12.31 29.33
CA SER A 20 4.55 -13.13 28.10
C SER A 20 3.28 -12.94 27.26
N ARG A 21 2.11 -12.87 27.90
CA ARG A 21 0.85 -12.52 27.22
C ARG A 21 0.90 -11.13 26.57
N ARG A 22 1.36 -10.10 27.29
CA ARG A 22 1.49 -8.74 26.75
C ARG A 22 2.43 -8.67 25.54
N ARG A 23 3.53 -9.43 25.55
CA ARG A 23 4.41 -9.56 24.37
C ARG A 23 3.69 -10.20 23.19
N ALA A 24 2.96 -11.29 23.43
CA ALA A 24 2.21 -11.97 22.36
C ALA A 24 1.13 -11.05 21.77
N GLU A 25 0.38 -10.34 22.61
CA GLU A 25 -0.63 -9.36 22.18
C GLU A 25 -0.01 -8.22 21.36
N ALA A 26 1.14 -7.68 21.79
CA ALA A 26 1.84 -6.63 21.05
C ALA A 26 2.38 -7.13 19.69
N GLY A 27 2.86 -8.38 19.62
CA GLY A 27 3.27 -9.00 18.36
C GLY A 27 2.10 -9.16 17.39
N VAL A 28 0.93 -9.61 17.87
CA VAL A 28 -0.29 -9.69 17.05
C VAL A 28 -0.70 -8.29 16.55
N ALA A 29 -0.72 -7.29 17.42
CA ALA A 29 -1.07 -5.92 17.03
C ALA A 29 -0.14 -5.36 15.94
N ARG A 30 1.16 -5.65 16.01
CA ARG A 30 2.11 -5.30 14.94
C ARG A 30 1.78 -6.00 13.62
N THR A 31 1.57 -7.31 13.64
CA THR A 31 1.27 -8.06 12.40
C THR A 31 -0.01 -7.56 11.73
N GLN A 32 -1.05 -7.25 12.52
CA GLN A 32 -2.29 -6.67 12.01
C GLN A 32 -2.05 -5.31 11.36
N PHE A 33 -1.21 -4.47 11.97
CA PHE A 33 -0.83 -3.19 11.39
C PHE A 33 -0.06 -3.36 10.07
N GLU A 34 0.91 -4.27 10.01
CA GLU A 34 1.67 -4.54 8.77
C GLU A 34 0.76 -5.02 7.64
N VAL A 35 -0.16 -5.95 7.92
CA VAL A 35 -1.14 -6.42 6.93
C VAL A 35 -2.06 -5.28 6.49
N ALA A 36 -2.56 -4.46 7.41
CA ALA A 36 -3.41 -3.32 7.09
C ALA A 36 -2.67 -2.28 6.22
N ALA A 37 -1.41 -1.97 6.57
CA ALA A 37 -0.58 -1.03 5.82
C ALA A 37 -0.27 -1.55 4.40
N MET A 38 0.12 -2.82 4.25
CA MET A 38 0.37 -3.44 2.95
C MET A 38 -0.91 -3.50 2.09
N THR A 39 -2.06 -3.79 2.71
CA THR A 39 -3.34 -3.81 1.99
C THR A 39 -3.75 -2.41 1.54
N ALA A 40 -3.52 -1.39 2.37
CA ALA A 40 -3.76 0.01 2.01
C ALA A 40 -2.86 0.46 0.84
N ASP A 41 -1.58 0.08 0.85
CA ASP A 41 -0.66 0.35 -0.25
C ASP A 41 -1.08 -0.35 -1.56
N ALA A 42 -1.49 -1.61 -1.48
CA ALA A 42 -2.03 -2.34 -2.62
C ALA A 42 -3.30 -1.68 -3.19
N PHE A 43 -4.18 -1.18 -2.31
CA PHE A 43 -5.37 -0.42 -2.72
C PHE A 43 -5.00 0.86 -3.48
N LEU A 44 -4.04 1.63 -2.97
CA LEU A 44 -3.54 2.84 -3.64
C LEU A 44 -2.85 2.51 -4.97
N THR A 45 -2.12 1.40 -5.03
CA THR A 45 -1.46 0.92 -6.26
C THR A 45 -2.47 0.63 -7.37
N VAL A 46 -3.62 0.02 -7.06
CA VAL A 46 -4.69 -0.18 -8.06
C VAL A 46 -5.25 1.15 -8.57
N ILE A 47 -5.48 2.12 -7.68
CA ILE A 47 -5.97 3.45 -8.08
C ILE A 47 -4.95 4.16 -8.97
N ALA A 48 -3.67 4.12 -8.61
CA ALA A 48 -2.58 4.71 -9.37
C ALA A 48 -2.46 4.07 -10.76
N ALA A 49 -2.47 2.73 -10.85
CA ALA A 49 -2.48 2.01 -12.11
C ALA A 49 -3.71 2.35 -12.97
N GLY A 50 -4.88 2.59 -12.35
CA GLY A 50 -6.05 3.08 -13.06
C GLY A 50 -5.82 4.47 -13.71
N GLN A 51 -5.07 5.37 -13.06
CA GLN A 51 -4.73 6.65 -13.66
C GLN A 51 -3.67 6.51 -14.77
N THR A 52 -2.75 5.55 -14.68
CA THR A 52 -1.78 5.31 -15.76
C THR A 52 -2.46 4.81 -17.03
N VAL A 53 -3.51 3.99 -16.92
CA VAL A 53 -4.36 3.61 -18.07
C VAL A 53 -5.01 4.83 -18.71
N LYS A 54 -5.60 5.74 -17.91
CA LYS A 54 -6.21 6.98 -18.43
C LYS A 54 -5.17 7.85 -19.15
N ALA A 55 -3.97 7.97 -18.60
CA ALA A 55 -2.89 8.72 -19.21
C ALA A 55 -2.40 8.07 -20.52
N ALA A 56 -2.23 6.75 -20.54
CA ALA A 56 -1.84 6.00 -21.73
C ALA A 56 -2.89 6.12 -22.85
N GLN A 57 -4.18 6.06 -22.50
CA GLN A 57 -5.27 6.27 -23.45
C GLN A 57 -5.22 7.66 -24.08
N ALA A 58 -5.00 8.71 -23.26
CA ALA A 58 -4.80 10.06 -23.79
C ALA A 58 -3.59 10.15 -24.74
N GLY A 59 -2.54 9.37 -24.47
CA GLY A 59 -1.38 9.22 -25.37
C GLY A 59 -1.75 8.60 -26.72
N VAL A 60 -2.55 7.54 -26.72
CA VAL A 60 -3.09 6.91 -27.94
C VAL A 60 -3.95 7.89 -28.73
N ASP A 61 -4.82 8.65 -28.05
CA ASP A 61 -5.70 9.62 -28.71
C ASP A 61 -4.91 10.76 -29.35
N ARG A 62 -3.87 11.26 -28.68
CA ARG A 62 -2.92 12.23 -29.26
C ARG A 62 -2.21 11.65 -30.49
N ALA A 63 -1.72 10.41 -30.40
CA ALA A 63 -1.02 9.77 -31.52
C ALA A 63 -1.92 9.57 -32.74
N LYS A 64 -3.21 9.26 -32.53
CA LYS A 64 -4.21 9.19 -33.60
C LYS A 64 -4.42 10.54 -34.29
N VAL A 65 -4.55 11.63 -33.52
CA VAL A 65 -4.69 12.98 -34.11
C VAL A 65 -3.46 13.37 -34.92
N LEU A 66 -2.26 13.01 -34.44
CA LEU A 66 -1.02 13.22 -35.18
C LEU A 66 -1.01 12.41 -36.48
N GLU A 67 -1.28 11.11 -36.43
CA GLU A 67 -1.35 10.24 -37.61
C GLU A 67 -2.33 10.79 -38.66
N GLN A 68 -3.53 11.21 -38.23
CA GLN A 68 -4.54 11.82 -39.11
C GLN A 68 -4.04 13.09 -39.79
N SER A 69 -3.40 13.98 -39.03
CA SER A 69 -2.88 15.25 -39.55
C SER A 69 -1.73 15.02 -40.54
N VAL A 70 -0.79 14.13 -40.22
CA VAL A 70 0.31 13.77 -41.11
C VAL A 70 -0.21 13.04 -42.35
N GLY A 71 -1.18 12.14 -42.19
CA GLY A 71 -1.80 11.41 -43.29
C GLY A 71 -2.53 12.33 -44.27
N ALA A 72 -3.21 13.37 -43.79
CA ALA A 72 -3.82 14.39 -44.64
C ALA A 72 -2.77 15.15 -45.47
N LEU A 73 -1.66 15.57 -44.85
CA LEU A 73 -0.58 16.27 -45.55
C LEU A 73 0.17 15.38 -46.53
N ALA A 74 0.37 14.10 -46.20
CA ALA A 74 1.00 13.13 -47.10
C ALA A 74 0.12 12.85 -48.32
N ARG A 75 -1.21 12.74 -48.15
CA ARG A 75 -2.15 12.61 -49.28
C ARG A 75 -2.21 13.84 -50.17
N ALA A 76 -1.93 15.02 -49.62
CA ALA A 76 -1.80 16.26 -50.36
C ALA A 76 -0.40 16.47 -50.97
N GLU A 77 0.50 15.48 -50.87
CA GLU A 77 1.90 15.53 -51.32
C GLU A 77 2.74 16.66 -50.67
N LEU A 78 2.24 17.24 -49.57
CA LEU A 78 2.94 18.28 -48.79
C LEU A 78 3.93 17.70 -47.78
N ARG A 79 3.88 16.38 -47.53
CA ARG A 79 4.83 15.65 -46.69
C ARG A 79 5.21 14.31 -47.30
N PRO A 80 6.45 13.81 -47.06
CA PRO A 80 6.86 12.49 -47.49
C PRO A 80 6.05 11.38 -46.79
N GLY A 81 5.80 10.27 -47.48
CA GLY A 81 5.16 9.09 -46.88
C GLY A 81 5.95 8.47 -45.72
N ALA A 82 7.25 8.76 -45.60
CA ALA A 82 8.07 8.36 -44.46
C ALA A 82 7.58 8.97 -43.13
N ASP A 83 7.07 10.20 -43.16
CA ASP A 83 6.52 10.86 -41.98
C ASP A 83 5.23 10.17 -41.49
N LEU A 84 4.41 9.70 -42.44
CA LEU A 84 3.20 8.93 -42.10
C LEU A 84 3.57 7.59 -41.45
N SER A 85 4.55 6.86 -42.01
CA SER A 85 5.05 5.61 -41.43
C SER A 85 5.58 5.82 -40.00
N ARG A 86 6.30 6.92 -39.77
CA ARG A 86 6.75 7.30 -38.43
C ARG A 86 5.58 7.58 -37.47
N ALA A 87 4.57 8.33 -37.91
CA ALA A 87 3.39 8.61 -37.09
C ALA A 87 2.61 7.33 -36.74
N GLN A 88 2.52 6.38 -37.67
CA GLN A 88 1.94 5.06 -37.43
C GLN A 88 2.73 4.24 -36.40
N ALA A 89 4.06 4.27 -36.47
CA ALA A 89 4.92 3.63 -35.48
C ALA A 89 4.74 4.26 -34.08
N GLU A 90 4.65 5.59 -33.98
CA GLU A 90 4.38 6.28 -32.72
C GLU A 90 3.02 5.88 -32.12
N ARG A 91 1.98 5.72 -32.95
CA ARG A 91 0.69 5.19 -32.49
C ARG A 91 0.79 3.75 -31.99
N ALA A 92 1.47 2.87 -32.72
CA ALA A 92 1.63 1.47 -32.31
C ALA A 92 2.39 1.35 -30.97
N ILE A 93 3.38 2.21 -30.74
CA ILE A 93 4.08 2.31 -29.45
C ILE A 93 3.12 2.76 -28.35
N ALA A 94 2.28 3.77 -28.58
CA ALA A 94 1.29 4.23 -27.61
C ALA A 94 0.25 3.15 -27.29
N GLU A 95 -0.22 2.39 -28.28
CA GLU A 95 -1.14 1.26 -28.08
C GLU A 95 -0.50 0.14 -27.24
N THR A 96 0.80 -0.12 -27.45
CA THR A 96 1.56 -1.07 -26.63
C THR A 96 1.65 -0.60 -25.17
N GLN A 97 1.87 0.70 -24.94
CA GLN A 97 1.91 1.28 -23.59
C GLN A 97 0.55 1.17 -22.89
N LEU A 98 -0.55 1.37 -23.62
CA LEU A 98 -1.90 1.18 -23.09
C LEU A 98 -2.12 -0.27 -22.65
N ALA A 99 -1.79 -1.25 -23.49
CA ALA A 99 -1.94 -2.66 -23.16
C ALA A 99 -1.11 -3.06 -21.91
N GLN A 100 0.12 -2.54 -21.79
CA GLN A 100 0.96 -2.74 -20.61
C GLN A 100 0.34 -2.11 -19.34
N ALA A 101 -0.24 -0.93 -19.46
CA ALA A 101 -0.92 -0.27 -18.34
C ALA A 101 -2.16 -1.06 -17.88
N GLU A 102 -2.96 -1.58 -18.82
CA GLU A 102 -4.11 -2.43 -18.52
C GLU A 102 -3.69 -3.73 -17.81
N GLN A 103 -2.61 -4.36 -18.28
CA GLN A 103 -2.03 -5.53 -17.62
C GLN A 103 -1.57 -5.20 -16.19
N ALA A 104 -0.94 -4.05 -15.98
CA ALA A 104 -0.51 -3.62 -14.64
C ALA A 104 -1.71 -3.44 -13.69
N VAL A 105 -2.84 -2.93 -14.17
CA VAL A 105 -4.09 -2.85 -13.39
C VAL A 105 -4.59 -4.25 -13.00
N ALA A 106 -4.59 -5.19 -13.94
CA ALA A 106 -5.03 -6.56 -13.67
C ALA A 106 -4.16 -7.25 -12.61
N VAL A 107 -2.83 -7.07 -12.69
CA VAL A 107 -1.88 -7.59 -11.69
C VAL A 107 -2.12 -6.94 -10.32
N ALA A 108 -2.26 -5.61 -10.26
CA ALA A 108 -2.51 -4.90 -9.00
C ALA A 108 -3.83 -5.35 -8.34
N GLN A 109 -4.90 -5.56 -9.13
CA GLN A 109 -6.17 -6.08 -8.63
C GLN A 109 -6.05 -7.51 -8.09
N ALA A 110 -5.24 -8.36 -8.74
CA ALA A 110 -4.99 -9.71 -8.26
C ALA A 110 -4.26 -9.69 -6.91
N THR A 111 -3.24 -8.84 -6.74
CA THR A 111 -2.54 -8.65 -5.46
C THR A 111 -3.48 -8.18 -4.36
N LEU A 112 -4.33 -7.19 -4.64
CA LEU A 112 -5.32 -6.70 -3.66
C LEU A 112 -6.32 -7.80 -3.27
N ALA A 113 -6.77 -8.61 -4.23
CA ALA A 113 -7.67 -9.71 -3.97
C ALA A 113 -7.03 -10.80 -3.09
N GLN A 114 -5.73 -11.07 -3.26
CA GLN A 114 -5.00 -12.00 -2.39
C GLN A 114 -4.90 -11.48 -0.95
N MET A 115 -4.70 -10.17 -0.76
CA MET A 115 -4.61 -9.56 0.58
C MET A 115 -5.97 -9.50 1.30
N THR A 116 -7.05 -9.25 0.55
CA THR A 116 -8.40 -9.09 1.13
C THR A 116 -9.22 -10.38 1.16
N GLY A 117 -8.79 -11.42 0.45
CA GLY A 117 -9.52 -12.67 0.28
C GLY A 117 -10.75 -12.58 -0.63
N ALA A 118 -10.99 -11.42 -1.26
CA ALA A 118 -12.15 -11.18 -2.12
C ALA A 118 -11.79 -10.23 -3.27
N LYS A 119 -12.57 -10.28 -4.36
CA LYS A 119 -12.39 -9.31 -5.45
C LYS A 119 -12.98 -7.97 -5.03
N VAL A 120 -12.13 -6.97 -4.84
CA VAL A 120 -12.52 -5.60 -4.46
C VAL A 120 -12.29 -4.65 -5.63
N THR A 121 -13.27 -3.79 -5.91
CA THR A 121 -13.13 -2.71 -6.90
C THR A 121 -12.90 -1.40 -6.15
N PRO A 122 -11.69 -0.82 -6.20
CA PRO A 122 -11.38 0.38 -5.44
C PRO A 122 -12.03 1.62 -6.07
N LEU A 123 -12.62 2.45 -5.21
CA LEU A 123 -13.18 3.75 -5.57
C LEU A 123 -12.20 4.84 -5.16
N ALA A 124 -11.70 5.61 -6.12
CA ALA A 124 -10.66 6.59 -5.87
C ALA A 124 -11.14 7.81 -5.06
N GLY A 125 -12.34 8.33 -5.34
CA GLY A 125 -12.90 9.49 -4.64
C GLY A 125 -11.91 10.67 -4.53
N LYS A 126 -11.73 11.19 -3.32
CA LYS A 126 -10.82 12.31 -3.01
C LYS A 126 -9.33 11.95 -3.06
N LEU A 127 -8.97 10.67 -3.23
CA LEU A 127 -7.56 10.24 -3.26
C LEU A 127 -6.80 10.72 -4.52
N LEU A 128 -7.53 11.22 -5.53
CA LEU A 128 -6.94 11.84 -6.73
C LEU A 128 -6.70 13.34 -6.56
N GLU A 129 -7.17 13.93 -5.46
CA GLU A 129 -6.98 15.34 -5.16
C GLU A 129 -5.69 15.53 -4.37
N ALA A 130 -4.99 16.65 -4.60
CA ALA A 130 -3.80 16.98 -3.84
C ALA A 130 -4.15 17.22 -2.35
N PRO A 131 -3.33 16.74 -1.40
CA PRO A 131 -3.55 17.00 0.03
C PRO A 131 -3.53 18.51 0.32
N GLN A 132 -4.53 18.99 1.06
CA GLN A 132 -4.68 20.43 1.38
C GLN A 132 -3.87 20.89 2.60
N ALA A 133 -3.41 19.95 3.43
CA ALA A 133 -2.67 20.26 4.66
C ALA A 133 -1.51 19.27 4.87
N PRO A 134 -0.40 19.72 5.51
CA PRO A 134 0.66 18.83 5.94
C PRO A 134 0.12 17.80 6.96
N PRO A 135 0.68 16.58 6.99
CA PRO A 135 0.26 15.57 7.95
C PRO A 135 0.61 16.02 9.38
N ASP A 136 -0.28 15.71 10.32
CA ASP A 136 -0.01 15.93 11.74
C ASP A 136 1.19 15.09 12.22
N VAL A 137 1.93 15.65 13.18
CA VAL A 137 3.04 14.95 13.84
C VAL A 137 2.52 13.72 14.57
N THR A 138 2.93 12.54 14.11
CA THR A 138 2.51 11.26 14.70
C THR A 138 3.30 10.95 15.97
N ASN A 139 2.62 10.51 17.02
CA ASN A 139 3.28 10.06 18.25
C ASN A 139 3.97 8.70 18.03
N VAL A 140 5.29 8.71 17.88
CA VAL A 140 6.12 7.52 17.63
C VAL A 140 5.97 6.45 18.72
N VAL A 141 5.66 6.84 19.96
CA VAL A 141 5.50 5.91 21.08
C VAL A 141 4.24 5.05 20.94
N GLN A 142 3.24 5.50 20.18
CA GLN A 142 2.02 4.75 19.92
C GLN A 142 2.12 3.80 18.72
N HIS A 143 3.24 3.81 17.98
CA HIS A 143 3.41 2.92 16.85
C HIS A 143 3.46 1.45 17.31
N PRO A 144 2.75 0.51 16.65
CA PRO A 144 2.69 -0.90 17.06
C PRO A 144 4.06 -1.58 17.22
N LEU A 145 5.02 -1.24 16.35
CA LEU A 145 6.41 -1.71 16.50
C LEU A 145 7.06 -1.19 17.79
N ALA A 146 6.85 0.08 18.16
CA ALA A 146 7.39 0.63 19.40
C ALA A 146 6.77 -0.05 20.64
N LEU A 147 5.47 -0.34 20.60
CA LEU A 147 4.77 -1.07 21.65
C LEU A 147 5.28 -2.52 21.81
N GLU A 148 5.54 -3.22 20.70
CA GLU A 148 6.17 -4.55 20.73
C GLU A 148 7.56 -4.48 21.39
N GLN A 149 8.40 -3.53 20.99
CA GLN A 149 9.74 -3.36 21.59
C GLN A 149 9.67 -3.06 23.09
N LEU A 150 8.73 -2.22 23.52
CA LEU A 150 8.51 -1.95 24.94
C LEU A 150 8.06 -3.20 25.72
N ALA A 151 7.24 -4.06 25.12
CA ALA A 151 6.83 -5.33 25.73
C ALA A 151 8.00 -6.30 25.87
N ILE A 152 8.91 -6.36 24.89
CA ILE A 152 10.15 -7.16 24.93
C ILE A 152 11.06 -6.67 26.08
N VAL A 153 11.27 -5.36 26.18
CA VAL A 153 12.07 -4.77 27.27
C VAL A 153 11.43 -5.06 28.63
N GLY A 154 10.10 -5.00 28.73
CA GLY A 154 9.37 -5.37 29.94
C GLY A 154 9.57 -6.83 30.35
N GLU A 155 9.66 -7.74 29.39
CA GLU A 155 9.97 -9.16 29.64
C GLU A 155 11.39 -9.37 30.14
N VAL A 156 12.38 -8.75 29.51
CA VAL A 156 13.79 -8.84 29.95
C VAL A 156 13.93 -8.34 31.39
N LYS A 157 13.35 -7.18 31.70
CA LYS A 157 13.35 -6.62 33.07
C LYS A 157 12.65 -7.51 34.08
N ALA A 158 11.58 -8.20 33.69
CA ALA A 158 10.89 -9.15 34.57
C ALA A 158 11.72 -10.41 34.82
N ARG A 159 12.54 -10.84 33.83
CA ARG A 159 13.48 -11.95 34.00
C ARG A 159 14.65 -11.58 34.90
N GLU A 160 15.23 -10.39 34.71
CA GLU A 160 16.30 -9.87 35.59
C GLU A 160 15.86 -9.87 37.06
N LYS A 161 14.68 -9.29 37.35
CA LYS A 161 14.12 -9.28 38.72
C LYS A 161 13.82 -10.64 39.33
N ALA A 162 13.70 -11.69 38.52
CA ALA A 162 13.48 -13.05 39.02
C ALA A 162 14.80 -13.78 39.29
N LEU A 163 15.93 -13.24 38.81
CA LEU A 163 17.28 -13.75 39.02
C LEU A 163 18.00 -13.04 40.17
N ASP A 164 17.63 -11.80 40.48
CA ASP A 164 18.03 -11.04 41.69
C ASP A 164 17.24 -11.49 42.95
#